data_AF-A0A839E7G5-F1
#
_entry.id   AF-A0A839E7G5-F1
#
_cell.length_a   1.000
_cell.length_b   1.000
_cell.length_c   1.000
_cell.angle_alpha   90.00
_cell.angle_beta   90.00
_cell.angle_gamma   90.00
#
_symmetry.space_group_name_H-M   'P 1'
#
loop_
_entity.id
_entity.type
_entity.pdbx_description
1 polymer ?
#
loop_
_entity_poly.entity_id
_entity_poly.type
_entity_poly.pdbx_seq_one_letter_code
_entity_poly.pdbx_strand_id
1 'polypeptide(L)'
;MAERAELPLASTTYYFTSLDDLVTEAVRYEAGEELEAGRRRLEQLTEEHRGTETVTELMLDLLLGVRSRDGGVEPVLLRYERLVGAPRRPYLAPLMRELSAQLHDLLAEILAHCGMEVGRDRMFELIALVDGTVVNALNESDPDPRGAARRMLRSQLE
;
A
#
# COMPACT_ATOMS: atom_id res chain seq x y z
N MET A 1 7.53 10.34 -24.19
CA MET A 1 6.28 9.55 -24.06
C MET A 1 6.34 8.30 -24.91
N ALA A 2 6.50 8.42 -26.23
CA ALA A 2 6.70 7.27 -27.15
C ALA A 2 7.99 6.46 -26.89
N GLU A 3 9.10 7.13 -26.57
CA GLU A 3 10.44 6.52 -26.55
C GLU A 3 10.67 5.52 -25.39
N ARG A 4 9.92 5.65 -24.27
CA ARG A 4 9.98 4.71 -23.14
C ARG A 4 8.94 3.59 -23.21
N ALA A 5 8.00 3.67 -24.14
CA ALA A 5 6.90 2.71 -24.28
C ALA A 5 6.91 2.01 -25.65
N GLU A 6 7.89 2.28 -26.52
CA GLU A 6 7.98 1.78 -27.90
C GLU A 6 6.69 1.94 -28.73
N LEU A 7 5.87 2.94 -28.43
CA LEU A 7 4.60 3.18 -29.12
C LEU A 7 4.68 4.43 -30.01
N PRO A 8 4.01 4.44 -31.19
CA PRO A 8 3.90 5.64 -32.02
C PRO A 8 3.32 6.82 -31.22
N LEU A 9 3.87 8.02 -31.42
CA LEU A 9 3.48 9.25 -30.71
C LEU A 9 1.96 9.52 -30.81
N ALA A 10 1.32 9.11 -31.91
CA ALA A 10 -0.09 9.27 -32.21
C ALA A 10 -1.04 8.42 -31.34
N SER A 11 -0.57 7.34 -30.72
CA SER A 11 -1.43 6.42 -29.96
C SER A 11 -1.84 6.98 -28.59
N THR A 12 -0.94 7.72 -27.94
CA THR A 12 -1.18 8.24 -26.57
C THR A 12 -2.14 9.44 -26.53
N THR A 13 -2.26 10.19 -27.63
CA THR A 13 -3.19 11.32 -27.77
C THR A 13 -4.62 10.90 -28.10
N TYR A 14 -4.85 9.66 -28.54
CA TYR A 14 -6.19 9.15 -28.80
C TYR A 14 -6.92 8.72 -27.51
N TYR A 15 -6.16 8.20 -26.53
CA TYR A 15 -6.73 7.65 -25.29
C TYR A 15 -6.63 8.59 -24.09
N PHE A 16 -5.70 9.55 -24.08
CA PHE A 16 -5.51 10.45 -22.94
C PHE A 16 -5.53 11.91 -23.38
N THR A 17 -6.27 12.70 -22.60
CA THR A 17 -6.48 14.13 -22.86
C THR A 17 -5.23 14.95 -22.47
N SER A 18 -4.37 14.40 -21.59
CA SER A 18 -3.10 15.00 -21.18
C SER A 18 -2.13 13.96 -20.59
N LEU A 19 -0.88 14.37 -20.32
CA LEU A 19 0.06 13.55 -19.54
C LEU A 19 -0.46 13.29 -18.12
N ASP A 20 -1.08 14.29 -17.49
CA ASP A 20 -1.62 14.16 -16.14
C ASP A 20 -2.76 13.13 -16.10
N ASP A 21 -3.57 13.10 -17.16
CA ASP A 21 -4.62 12.10 -17.37
C ASP A 21 -4.05 10.68 -17.50
N LEU A 22 -3.02 10.50 -18.34
CA LEU A 22 -2.30 9.23 -18.44
C LEU A 22 -1.69 8.78 -17.11
N VAL A 23 -1.05 9.68 -16.38
CA VAL A 23 -0.43 9.36 -15.08
C VAL A 23 -1.51 9.01 -14.05
N THR A 24 -2.63 9.72 -14.05
CA THR A 24 -3.77 9.45 -13.16
C THR A 24 -4.33 8.06 -13.41
N GLU A 25 -4.56 7.68 -14.66
CA GLU A 25 -5.09 6.36 -15.00
C GLU A 25 -4.07 5.23 -14.74
N ALA A 26 -2.78 5.48 -14.94
CA ALA A 26 -1.74 4.52 -14.57
C ALA A 26 -1.72 4.26 -13.05
N VAL A 27 -1.79 5.31 -12.23
CA VAL A 27 -1.86 5.18 -10.76
C VAL A 27 -3.15 4.49 -10.33
N ARG A 28 -4.28 4.82 -10.97
CA ARG A 28 -5.58 4.18 -10.70
C ARG A 28 -5.53 2.68 -10.99
N TYR A 29 -4.99 2.30 -12.15
CA TYR A 29 -4.85 0.90 -12.53
C TYR A 29 -3.95 0.14 -11.55
N GLU A 30 -2.76 0.66 -11.26
CA GLU A 30 -1.81 0.01 -10.34
C GLU A 30 -2.39 -0.16 -8.93
N ALA A 31 -2.99 0.90 -8.37
CA ALA A 31 -3.59 0.84 -7.05
C ALA A 31 -4.85 -0.05 -7.02
N GLY A 32 -5.62 -0.09 -8.12
CA GLY A 32 -6.74 -1.02 -8.28
C GLY A 32 -6.28 -2.47 -8.20
N GLU A 33 -5.21 -2.84 -8.90
CA GLU A 33 -4.63 -4.19 -8.84
C GLU A 33 -4.15 -4.55 -7.43
N GLU A 34 -3.54 -3.60 -6.70
CA GLU A 34 -3.13 -3.80 -5.31
C GLU A 34 -4.34 -4.04 -4.38
N LEU A 35 -5.41 -3.24 -4.51
CA LEU A 35 -6.63 -3.39 -3.71
C LEU A 35 -7.36 -4.69 -4.02
N GLU A 36 -7.47 -5.07 -5.30
CA GLU A 36 -8.06 -6.33 -5.73
C GLU A 36 -7.27 -7.54 -5.23
N ALA A 37 -5.94 -7.46 -5.19
CA ALA A 37 -5.13 -8.50 -4.57
C ALA A 37 -5.44 -8.64 -3.07
N GLY A 38 -5.63 -7.53 -2.37
CA GLY A 38 -6.03 -7.52 -0.96
C GLY A 38 -7.43 -8.10 -0.74
N ARG A 39 -8.41 -7.76 -1.59
CA ARG A 39 -9.77 -8.34 -1.54
C ARG A 39 -9.77 -9.84 -1.76
N ARG A 40 -9.06 -10.33 -2.79
CA ARG A 40 -8.88 -11.78 -3.01
C ARG A 40 -8.25 -12.47 -1.81
N ARG A 41 -7.34 -11.78 -1.11
CA ARG A 41 -6.74 -12.34 0.11
C ARG A 41 -7.75 -12.42 1.25
N LEU A 42 -8.58 -11.40 1.45
CA LEU A 42 -9.68 -11.41 2.42
C LEU A 42 -10.64 -12.59 2.16
N GLU A 43 -11.04 -12.82 0.91
CA GLU A 43 -11.92 -13.94 0.52
C GLU A 43 -11.35 -15.32 0.87
N GLN A 44 -10.02 -15.44 0.96
CA GLN A 44 -9.33 -16.68 1.29
C GLN A 44 -9.09 -16.88 2.80
N LEU A 45 -9.44 -15.90 3.64
CA LEU A 45 -9.26 -16.00 5.08
C LEU A 45 -10.29 -16.94 5.71
N THR A 46 -9.80 -17.94 6.42
CA THR A 46 -10.59 -18.88 7.24
C THR A 46 -10.43 -18.58 8.73
N GLU A 47 -11.19 -19.24 9.61
CA GLU A 47 -11.07 -19.04 11.07
C GLU A 47 -9.67 -19.36 11.64
N GLU A 48 -8.89 -20.19 10.95
CA GLU A 48 -7.50 -20.50 11.30
C GLU A 48 -6.55 -19.30 11.12
N HIS A 49 -6.98 -18.25 10.41
CA HIS A 49 -6.19 -17.05 10.11
C HIS A 49 -6.38 -15.90 11.12
N ARG A 50 -6.98 -16.16 12.28
CA ARG A 50 -7.28 -15.14 13.32
C ARG A 50 -6.12 -14.82 14.27
N GLY A 51 -4.94 -15.42 14.07
CA GLY A 51 -3.78 -15.17 14.93
C GLY A 51 -3.15 -13.79 14.69
N THR A 52 -2.62 -13.18 15.76
CA THR A 52 -1.92 -11.88 15.71
C THR A 52 -0.83 -11.83 14.65
N GLU A 53 -0.07 -12.92 14.46
CA GLU A 53 0.96 -13.02 13.42
C GLU A 53 0.36 -12.93 12.02
N THR A 54 -0.77 -13.62 11.78
CA THR A 54 -1.45 -13.58 10.49
C THR A 54 -1.97 -12.19 10.19
N VAL A 55 -2.60 -11.52 11.18
CA VAL A 55 -3.07 -10.14 11.03
C VAL A 55 -1.91 -9.18 10.77
N THR A 56 -0.80 -9.33 11.50
CA THR A 56 0.41 -8.53 11.31
C THR A 56 0.91 -8.63 9.87
N GLU A 57 1.05 -9.84 9.33
CA GLU A 57 1.51 -10.04 7.96
C GLU A 57 0.52 -9.52 6.91
N LEU A 58 -0.80 -9.65 7.14
CA LEU A 58 -1.82 -9.11 6.25
C LEU A 58 -1.79 -7.58 6.19
N MET A 59 -1.66 -6.92 7.35
CA MET A 59 -1.51 -5.46 7.41
C MET A 59 -0.25 -5.00 6.67
N LEU A 60 0.89 -5.67 6.88
CA LEU A 60 2.12 -5.34 6.19
C LEU A 60 2.04 -5.60 4.69
N ASP A 61 1.34 -6.63 4.23
CA ASP A 61 1.11 -6.88 2.81
C ASP A 61 0.31 -5.76 2.15
N LEU A 62 -0.71 -5.23 2.83
CA LEU A 62 -1.53 -4.13 2.33
C LEU A 62 -0.79 -2.78 2.36
N LEU A 63 -0.03 -2.53 3.43
CA LEU A 63 0.67 -1.27 3.63
C LEU A 63 1.99 -1.18 2.86
N LEU A 64 2.71 -2.29 2.71
CA LEU A 64 4.06 -2.34 2.12
C LEU A 64 4.11 -3.12 0.80
N GLY A 65 3.04 -3.81 0.43
CA GLY A 65 2.96 -4.67 -0.75
C GLY A 65 3.55 -6.07 -0.50
N VAL A 66 2.96 -7.10 -1.11
CA VAL A 66 3.39 -8.51 -0.95
C VAL A 66 4.87 -8.73 -1.30
N ARG A 67 5.39 -7.98 -2.27
CA ARG A 67 6.82 -8.03 -2.68
C ARG A 67 7.79 -7.66 -1.55
N SER A 68 7.33 -6.93 -0.53
CA SER A 68 8.17 -6.59 0.63
C SER A 68 8.48 -7.78 1.53
N ARG A 69 7.80 -8.93 1.37
CA ARG A 69 8.08 -10.16 2.13
C ARG A 69 9.50 -10.66 1.91
N ASP A 70 9.91 -10.75 0.65
CA ASP A 70 11.16 -11.40 0.23
C ASP A 70 12.08 -10.47 -0.59
N GLY A 71 11.59 -9.31 -1.01
CA GLY A 71 12.34 -8.38 -1.85
C GLY A 71 13.29 -7.44 -1.09
N GLY A 72 13.38 -7.57 0.24
CA GLY A 72 14.23 -6.71 1.08
C GLY A 72 13.79 -5.24 1.06
N VAL A 73 14.76 -4.33 1.10
CA VAL A 73 14.53 -2.88 1.15
C VAL A 73 13.91 -2.30 -0.12
N GLU A 74 14.22 -2.84 -1.30
CA GLU A 74 13.92 -2.19 -2.59
C GLU A 74 12.42 -2.01 -2.87
N PRO A 75 11.54 -3.03 -2.72
CA PRO A 75 10.10 -2.84 -2.94
C PRO A 75 9.48 -1.84 -1.96
N VAL A 76 10.01 -1.78 -0.73
CA VAL A 76 9.53 -0.85 0.29
C VAL A 76 9.97 0.57 -0.09
N LEU A 77 11.22 0.76 -0.48
CA LEU A 77 11.75 2.06 -0.91
C LEU A 77 10.94 2.63 -2.09
N LEU A 78 10.76 1.85 -3.16
CA LEU A 78 9.99 2.27 -4.34
C LEU A 78 8.56 2.69 -3.99
N ARG A 79 7.94 1.99 -3.04
CA ARG A 79 6.60 2.34 -2.56
C ARG A 79 6.58 3.68 -1.83
N TYR A 80 7.53 3.92 -0.93
CA TYR A 80 7.61 5.19 -0.21
C TYR A 80 8.03 6.35 -1.13
N GLU A 81 8.86 6.12 -2.14
CA GLU A 81 9.15 7.11 -3.17
C GLU A 81 7.88 7.51 -3.94
N ARG A 82 7.02 6.54 -4.29
CA ARG A 82 5.72 6.80 -4.92
C ARG A 82 4.80 7.61 -4.00
N LEU A 83 4.65 7.19 -2.74
CA LEU A 83 3.76 7.82 -1.77
C LEU A 83 4.21 9.25 -1.41
N VAL A 84 5.48 9.44 -1.07
CA VAL A 84 6.06 10.75 -0.72
C VAL A 84 6.27 11.63 -1.96
N GLY A 85 6.38 11.02 -3.15
CA GLY A 85 6.44 11.72 -4.43
C GLY A 85 5.10 12.25 -4.91
N ALA A 86 3.97 11.62 -4.53
CA ALA A 86 2.64 11.97 -5.01
C ALA A 86 2.23 13.44 -4.75
N PRO A 87 2.51 14.07 -3.58
CA PRO A 87 2.20 15.48 -3.34
C PRO A 87 2.84 16.47 -4.32
N ARG A 88 3.91 16.08 -5.02
CA ARG A 88 4.52 16.90 -6.09
C ARG A 88 3.68 16.93 -7.37
N ARG A 89 2.61 16.13 -7.44
CA ARG A 89 1.64 16.06 -8.55
C ARG A 89 0.23 16.36 -7.99
N PRO A 90 -0.11 17.65 -7.76
CA PRO A 90 -1.35 18.01 -7.07
C PRO A 90 -2.63 17.49 -7.71
N TYR A 91 -2.62 17.25 -9.03
CA TYR A 91 -3.75 16.65 -9.75
C TYR A 91 -4.09 15.22 -9.30
N LEU A 92 -3.13 14.49 -8.71
CA LEU A 92 -3.37 13.16 -8.14
C LEU A 92 -4.05 13.21 -6.76
N ALA A 93 -4.06 14.37 -6.09
CA ALA A 93 -4.52 14.44 -4.69
C ALA A 93 -5.95 13.91 -4.47
N PRO A 94 -6.95 14.15 -5.35
CA PRO A 94 -8.28 13.53 -5.23
C PRO A 94 -8.22 12.00 -5.31
N LEU A 95 -7.51 11.45 -6.31
CA LEU A 95 -7.34 10.00 -6.49
C LEU A 95 -6.62 9.38 -5.30
N MET A 96 -5.54 9.99 -4.82
CA MET A 96 -4.79 9.47 -3.67
C MET A 96 -5.66 9.40 -2.41
N ARG A 97 -6.51 10.40 -2.14
CA ARG A 97 -7.45 10.36 -1.00
C ARG A 97 -8.50 9.26 -1.16
N GLU A 98 -9.02 9.06 -2.37
CA GLU A 98 -9.96 7.99 -2.69
C GLU A 98 -9.32 6.61 -2.43
N LEU A 99 -8.11 6.39 -2.94
CA LEU A 99 -7.37 5.14 -2.77
C LEU A 99 -7.01 4.88 -1.30
N SER A 100 -6.58 5.90 -0.56
CA SER A 100 -6.33 5.78 0.88
C SER A 100 -7.59 5.37 1.64
N ALA A 101 -8.75 5.95 1.31
CA ALA A 101 -10.01 5.56 1.94
C ALA A 101 -10.36 4.08 1.66
N GLN A 102 -10.25 3.64 0.40
CA GLN A 102 -10.50 2.23 0.04
C GLN A 102 -9.55 1.26 0.74
N LEU A 103 -8.27 1.63 0.88
CA LEU A 103 -7.29 0.83 1.63
C LEU A 103 -7.67 0.72 3.12
N HIS A 104 -8.09 1.81 3.74
CA HIS A 104 -8.51 1.82 5.13
C HIS A 104 -9.77 0.97 5.36
N ASP A 105 -10.74 1.04 4.44
CA ASP A 105 -11.96 0.22 4.52
C ASP A 105 -11.60 -1.27 4.40
N LEU A 106 -10.73 -1.64 3.45
CA LEU A 106 -10.26 -3.02 3.30
C LEU A 106 -9.48 -3.52 4.54
N LEU A 107 -8.64 -2.68 5.14
CA LEU A 107 -7.95 -3.00 6.39
C LEU A 107 -8.94 -3.26 7.52
N ALA A 108 -9.98 -2.43 7.64
CA ALA A 108 -11.02 -2.60 8.64
C ALA A 108 -11.81 -3.91 8.45
N GLU A 109 -12.15 -4.25 7.21
CA GLU A 109 -12.81 -5.52 6.88
C GLU A 109 -11.96 -6.74 7.26
N ILE A 110 -10.66 -6.70 6.96
CA ILE A 110 -9.73 -7.79 7.32
C ILE A 110 -9.59 -7.93 8.83
N LEU A 111 -9.43 -6.82 9.56
CA LEU A 111 -9.34 -6.85 11.02
C LEU A 111 -10.62 -7.41 11.64
N ALA A 112 -11.79 -6.98 11.17
CA ALA A 112 -13.08 -7.48 11.63
C ALA A 112 -13.23 -8.99 11.34
N HIS A 113 -12.86 -9.45 10.15
CA HIS A 113 -12.90 -10.88 9.78
C HIS A 113 -11.97 -11.73 10.66
N CYS A 114 -10.83 -11.16 11.06
CA CYS A 114 -9.89 -11.78 11.98
C CYS A 114 -10.35 -11.73 13.45
N GLY A 115 -11.50 -11.14 13.76
CA GLY A 115 -12.02 -11.01 15.13
C GLY A 115 -11.38 -9.87 15.93
N MET A 116 -10.66 -8.95 15.27
CA MET A 116 -10.05 -7.79 15.89
C MET A 116 -10.93 -6.55 15.65
N GLU A 117 -11.77 -6.22 16.63
CA GLU A 117 -12.53 -4.97 16.60
C GLU A 117 -11.63 -3.78 16.95
N VAL A 118 -11.07 -3.17 15.91
CA VAL A 118 -10.21 -1.99 16.03
C VAL A 118 -11.01 -0.75 15.65
N GLY A 119 -11.17 0.19 16.59
CA GLY A 119 -11.78 1.49 16.29
C GLY A 119 -10.98 2.28 15.25
N ARG A 120 -11.65 3.17 14.50
CA ARG A 120 -11.04 3.97 13.43
C ARG A 120 -9.76 4.69 13.85
N ASP A 121 -9.76 5.32 15.03
CA ASP A 121 -8.60 6.05 15.55
C ASP A 121 -7.41 5.11 15.80
N ARG A 122 -7.67 3.95 16.42
CA ARG A 122 -6.66 2.93 16.65
C ARG A 122 -6.10 2.36 15.33
N MET A 123 -6.95 2.20 14.32
CA MET A 123 -6.48 1.77 12.99
C MET A 123 -5.52 2.80 12.39
N PHE A 124 -5.84 4.09 12.48
CA PHE A 124 -4.93 5.15 12.03
C PHE A 124 -3.62 5.19 12.82
N GLU A 125 -3.65 4.94 14.13
CA GLU A 125 -2.43 4.81 14.94
C GLU A 125 -1.55 3.66 14.46
N LEU A 126 -2.12 2.49 14.16
CA LEU A 126 -1.36 1.34 13.67
C LEU A 126 -0.73 1.61 12.30
N ILE A 127 -1.47 2.28 11.40
CA ILE A 127 -0.94 2.68 10.09
C ILE A 127 0.21 3.68 10.26
N ALA A 128 0.00 4.72 11.09
CA ALA A 128 1.03 5.71 11.36
C ALA A 128 2.27 5.12 12.03
N LEU A 129 2.09 4.10 12.89
CA LEU A 129 3.19 3.36 13.50
C LEU A 129 3.99 2.60 12.44
N VAL A 130 3.33 1.88 11.53
CA VAL A 130 4.00 1.18 10.42
C VAL A 130 4.75 2.19 9.55
N ASP A 131 4.08 3.26 9.13
CA ASP A 131 4.68 4.28 8.27
C ASP A 131 5.89 4.97 8.93
N GLY A 132 5.76 5.39 10.18
CA GLY A 132 6.85 6.00 10.93
C GLY A 132 8.02 5.04 11.13
N THR A 133 7.73 3.77 11.43
CA THR A 133 8.77 2.75 11.61
C THR A 133 9.53 2.49 10.32
N VAL A 134 8.82 2.37 9.19
CA VAL A 134 9.47 2.14 7.89
C VAL A 134 10.30 3.35 7.47
N VAL A 135 9.78 4.57 7.61
CA VAL A 135 10.54 5.79 7.30
C VAL A 135 11.81 5.87 8.15
N ASN A 136 11.74 5.53 9.45
CA ASN A 136 12.91 5.51 10.32
C ASN A 136 13.92 4.44 9.89
N ALA A 137 13.45 3.22 9.59
CA ALA A 137 14.30 2.13 9.12
C ALA A 137 15.01 2.47 7.79
N LEU A 138 14.29 3.08 6.84
CA LEU A 138 14.88 3.55 5.58
C LEU A 138 15.93 4.64 5.81
N ASN A 139 15.65 5.59 6.72
CA ASN A 139 16.60 6.65 7.08
C ASN A 139 17.88 6.09 7.73
N GLU A 140 17.76 5.04 8.52
CA GLU A 140 18.88 4.34 9.16
C GLU A 140 19.60 3.35 8.24
N SER A 141 19.16 3.22 6.98
CA SER A 141 19.64 2.21 6.04
C SER A 141 19.51 0.77 6.58
N ASP A 142 18.47 0.51 7.37
CA ASP A 142 18.13 -0.84 7.83
C ASP A 142 17.84 -1.74 6.61
N PRO A 143 18.50 -2.91 6.48
CA PRO A 143 18.26 -3.81 5.37
C PRO A 143 16.88 -4.48 5.38
N ASP A 144 16.13 -4.42 6.49
CA ASP A 144 14.82 -5.04 6.68
C ASP A 144 13.78 -4.08 7.31
N PRO A 145 13.35 -3.05 6.55
CA PRO A 145 12.32 -2.11 7.03
C PRO A 145 10.97 -2.80 7.29
N ARG A 146 10.63 -3.86 6.55
CA ARG A 146 9.41 -4.65 6.82
C ARG A 146 9.51 -5.34 8.17
N GLY A 147 10.65 -5.96 8.48
CA GLY A 147 10.88 -6.60 9.77
C GLY A 147 10.86 -5.62 10.93
N ALA A 148 11.37 -4.40 10.74
CA ALA A 148 11.22 -3.33 11.74
C ALA A 148 9.74 -3.03 12.01
N ALA A 149 8.94 -2.80 10.96
CA ALA A 149 7.51 -2.57 11.08
C ALA A 149 6.76 -3.75 11.71
N ARG A 150 7.12 -4.99 11.34
CA ARG A 150 6.57 -6.22 11.93
C ARG A 150 6.77 -6.28 13.44
N ARG A 151 7.98 -5.99 13.93
CA ARG A 151 8.30 -6.00 15.36
C ARG A 151 7.43 -4.98 16.12
N MET A 152 7.29 -3.77 15.56
CA MET A 152 6.46 -2.71 16.17
C MET A 152 4.98 -3.08 16.15
N LEU A 153 4.47 -3.55 15.02
CA LEU A 153 3.06 -3.92 14.90
C LEU A 153 2.69 -5.07 15.83
N ARG A 154 3.52 -6.12 15.93
CA ARG A 154 3.28 -7.24 16.85
C ARG A 154 3.20 -6.77 18.31
N SER A 155 4.09 -5.88 18.74
CA SER A 155 4.07 -5.33 20.12
C SER A 155 2.80 -4.54 20.47
N GLN A 156 2.00 -4.17 19.48
CA GLN A 156 0.76 -3.41 19.64
C GLN A 156 -0.51 -4.28 19.55
N LEU A 157 -0.37 -5.53 19.09
CA LEU A 157 -1.46 -6.48 18.88
C LEU A 157 -1.37 -7.71 19.82
N GLU A 158 -0.30 -7.81 20.62
CA GLU A 158 -0.17 -8.70 21.79
C GLU A 158 -0.85 -8.08 23.02
#